data_AF-A0A7N2MW32-F1
#
_entry.id   AF-A0A7N2MW32-F1
#
_cell.length_a   1.000
_cell.length_b   1.000
_cell.length_c   1.000
_cell.angle_alpha   90.00
_cell.angle_beta   90.00
_cell.angle_gamma   90.00
#
_symmetry.space_group_name_H-M   'P 1'
#
loop_
_entity.id
_entity.type
_entity.pdbx_description
1 polymer ?
#
loop_
_entity_poly.entity_id
_entity_poly.type
_entity_poly.pdbx_seq_one_letter_code
_entity_poly.pdbx_strand_id
1 'polypeptide(L)'
;MEAFGFFLYLLLFGFACSETSFVYNGFHQANLSLDGASFVSSNGMLSITNDSLRLLGHAFYPSPLQFKKNNANNLSTVVTFSTNFVLSIIPKYPDLGGHGLAFILTSTKEPKDCRANQYLGLPNVTGKTESSSWVLAVVFNIVQNPDFQDINDNHVRIDISSLISNISEPAAYYNSTRKEDNYNNSIILKSGNPIQVWVDYKSQEMLINVSISPLGLPRPYWPLISFPIDLSTVIDDYMYMGFSASIGVLAAAHNVHGWSFRIGGRAQDLYPKELPSLVTSSEEEQRKILSWKQRYKILIGVAQALLYLHEESEQRVVHRDVKPSNVLIDANLNARLGDFGLARTYKHCINPQTTHIVGTLGYIAPEFTRTGKATTSTDVHGYGILLLEVACGRRPIEPKKNPEELLLVDWVRELHSQGEIIRAVDPILDDCDPDEVELVLVLGLLSSLSHPDHGPSMRRILQILLGDASLPPLPPAIHLEESRMMEFSSNSPMILILLVMA
;
A
#
# COMPACT_ATOMS: atom_id res chain seq x y z
N MET A 1 65.02 -27.85 -28.91
CA MET A 1 64.43 -26.94 -29.93
C MET A 1 62.96 -27.29 -30.12
N GLU A 2 62.12 -27.42 -29.08
CA GLU A 2 61.76 -26.48 -28.01
C GLU A 2 61.10 -25.19 -28.51
N ALA A 3 59.76 -25.28 -28.59
CA ALA A 3 58.86 -24.42 -27.82
C ALA A 3 59.09 -22.91 -27.90
N PHE A 4 58.92 -22.29 -29.07
CA PHE A 4 58.91 -20.83 -29.21
C PHE A 4 57.97 -20.34 -30.32
N GLY A 5 56.72 -20.82 -30.34
CA GLY A 5 55.77 -20.48 -31.42
C GLY A 5 54.32 -20.29 -31.03
N PHE A 6 53.96 -20.28 -29.74
CA PHE A 6 52.57 -20.20 -29.31
C PHE A 6 52.35 -19.33 -28.05
N PHE A 7 53.23 -18.38 -27.78
CA PHE A 7 53.14 -17.52 -26.58
C PHE A 7 53.37 -16.04 -26.88
N LEU A 8 52.77 -15.51 -27.95
CA LEU A 8 52.79 -14.05 -28.18
C LEU A 8 51.57 -13.57 -28.99
N TYR A 9 50.36 -13.92 -28.56
CA TYR A 9 49.12 -13.22 -28.95
C TYR A 9 48.13 -13.12 -27.78
N LEU A 10 48.65 -13.10 -26.56
CA LEU A 10 47.85 -13.05 -25.34
C LEU A 10 48.51 -12.14 -24.30
N LEU A 11 48.91 -10.94 -24.73
CA LEU A 11 49.40 -9.87 -23.85
C LEU A 11 49.15 -8.55 -24.57
N LEU A 12 47.95 -8.00 -24.31
CA LEU A 12 47.58 -6.57 -24.32
C LEU A 12 46.04 -6.42 -24.34
N PHE A 13 45.32 -7.18 -23.49
CA PHE A 13 44.10 -6.63 -22.90
C PHE A 13 44.53 -5.96 -21.60
N GLY A 14 44.97 -4.70 -21.71
CA GLY A 14 44.79 -3.81 -20.58
C GLY A 14 43.30 -3.76 -20.31
N PHE A 15 42.85 -4.34 -19.20
CA PHE A 15 41.50 -4.12 -18.71
C PHE A 15 41.39 -2.64 -18.33
N ALA A 16 41.12 -1.80 -19.33
CA ALA A 16 40.46 -0.53 -19.09
C ALA A 16 39.15 -0.87 -18.37
N CYS A 17 38.94 -0.29 -17.19
CA CYS A 17 37.65 -0.31 -16.52
C CYS A 17 36.57 0.03 -17.54
N SER A 18 35.73 -0.94 -17.95
CA SER A 18 34.63 -0.64 -18.84
C SER A 18 33.74 0.34 -18.10
N GLU A 19 33.57 1.56 -18.64
CA GLU A 19 32.57 2.50 -18.15
C GLU A 19 31.23 1.78 -18.17
N THR A 20 30.75 1.37 -16.99
CA THR A 20 29.49 0.63 -16.89
C THR A 20 28.39 1.62 -16.62
N SER A 21 27.48 1.74 -17.57
CA SER A 21 26.31 2.61 -17.48
C SER A 21 25.10 1.96 -18.13
N PHE A 22 23.92 2.26 -17.62
CA PHE A 22 22.66 1.87 -18.23
C PHE A 22 21.57 2.89 -17.94
N VAL A 23 20.52 2.87 -18.76
CA VAL A 23 19.30 3.65 -18.58
C VAL A 23 18.10 2.78 -18.89
N TYR A 24 17.15 2.72 -17.97
CA TYR A 24 15.86 2.07 -18.10
C TYR A 24 14.76 3.11 -17.94
N ASN A 25 14.21 3.61 -19.05
CA ASN A 25 12.97 4.39 -19.05
C ASN A 25 11.78 3.42 -19.10
N GLY A 26 11.54 2.74 -17.98
CA GLY A 26 10.71 1.53 -17.93
C GLY A 26 11.52 0.25 -18.15
N PHE A 27 10.89 -0.89 -17.87
CA PHE A 27 11.55 -2.18 -17.62
C PHE A 27 11.15 -3.32 -18.56
N HIS A 28 10.32 -3.09 -19.59
CA HIS A 28 9.89 -4.16 -20.53
C HIS A 28 11.04 -4.96 -21.15
N GLN A 29 12.16 -4.29 -21.42
CA GLN A 29 13.35 -4.89 -22.02
C GLN A 29 14.53 -4.94 -21.03
N ALA A 30 14.30 -4.59 -19.77
CA ALA A 30 15.35 -4.61 -18.76
C ALA A 30 15.61 -6.06 -18.35
N ASN A 31 16.86 -6.50 -18.50
CA ASN A 31 17.30 -7.80 -18.04
C ASN A 31 17.62 -7.73 -16.54
N LEU A 32 16.60 -7.81 -15.68
CA LEU A 32 16.76 -7.80 -14.23
C LEU A 32 16.69 -9.21 -13.64
N SER A 33 17.45 -9.44 -12.57
CA SER A 33 17.29 -10.60 -11.71
C SER A 33 16.22 -10.28 -10.66
N LEU A 34 15.05 -10.88 -10.81
CA LEU A 34 13.89 -10.68 -9.93
C LEU A 34 13.79 -11.85 -8.95
N ASP A 35 13.61 -11.55 -7.67
CA ASP A 35 13.38 -12.52 -6.59
C ASP A 35 12.15 -12.13 -5.76
N GLY A 36 11.57 -13.14 -5.10
CA GLY A 36 10.40 -13.00 -4.25
C GLY A 36 9.16 -12.53 -5.02
N ALA A 37 8.54 -11.45 -4.56
CA ALA A 37 7.31 -10.89 -5.11
C ALA A 37 7.52 -9.89 -6.24
N SER A 38 8.77 -9.67 -6.66
CA SER A 38 9.09 -8.66 -7.65
C SER A 38 8.70 -9.12 -9.07
N PHE A 39 8.12 -8.20 -9.85
CA PHE A 39 7.76 -8.44 -11.25
C PHE A 39 7.77 -7.14 -12.05
N VAL A 40 7.88 -7.27 -13.38
CA VAL A 40 7.66 -6.14 -14.30
C VAL A 40 6.21 -6.19 -14.78
N SER A 41 5.47 -5.12 -14.55
CA SER A 41 4.07 -4.99 -14.96
C SER A 41 3.93 -4.82 -16.48
N SER A 42 2.71 -5.03 -16.99
CA SER A 42 2.40 -4.88 -18.42
C SER A 42 2.65 -3.48 -18.98
N ASN A 43 2.57 -2.44 -18.15
CA ASN A 43 2.92 -1.06 -18.51
C ASN A 43 4.42 -0.76 -18.39
N GLY A 44 5.26 -1.73 -18.00
CA GLY A 44 6.73 -1.58 -17.96
C GLY A 44 7.27 -1.03 -16.66
N MET A 45 6.47 -0.98 -15.61
CA MET A 45 6.90 -0.59 -14.26
C MET A 45 7.51 -1.78 -13.54
N LEU A 46 8.54 -1.55 -12.73
CA LEU A 46 9.10 -2.57 -11.85
C LEU A 46 8.38 -2.49 -10.51
N SER A 47 7.58 -3.51 -10.17
CA SER A 47 6.99 -3.65 -8.85
C SER A 47 7.87 -4.56 -8.01
N ILE A 48 8.38 -4.05 -6.89
CA ILE A 48 9.20 -4.82 -5.94
C ILE A 48 8.31 -5.67 -5.04
N THR A 49 7.17 -5.12 -4.63
CA THR A 49 6.10 -5.84 -3.93
C THR A 49 4.73 -5.30 -4.36
N ASN A 50 3.66 -6.05 -4.10
CA ASN A 50 2.27 -5.68 -4.39
C ASN A 50 1.42 -5.55 -3.10
N ASP A 51 0.10 -5.47 -3.19
CA ASP A 51 -0.81 -5.32 -2.05
C ASP A 51 -1.19 -6.65 -1.33
N SER A 52 -0.54 -7.75 -1.70
CA SER A 52 -0.74 -9.08 -1.10
C SER A 52 0.14 -9.27 0.14
N LEU A 53 -0.39 -9.99 1.14
CA LEU A 53 0.21 -10.10 2.48
C LEU A 53 1.52 -10.91 2.50
N ARG A 54 2.48 -10.50 3.34
CA ARG A 54 3.74 -11.22 3.69
C ARG A 54 4.68 -11.49 2.51
N LEU A 55 4.86 -10.51 1.65
CA LEU A 55 5.71 -10.61 0.48
C LEU A 55 7.00 -9.81 0.66
N LEU A 56 8.13 -10.44 0.33
CA LEU A 56 9.44 -9.82 0.19
C LEU A 56 9.81 -9.88 -1.29
N GLY A 57 10.44 -8.84 -1.81
CA GLY A 57 10.89 -8.83 -3.19
C GLY A 57 12.18 -8.07 -3.38
N HIS A 58 12.98 -8.56 -4.32
CA HIS A 58 14.24 -7.96 -4.71
C HIS A 58 14.34 -7.89 -6.22
N ALA A 59 14.86 -6.78 -6.74
CA ALA A 59 15.15 -6.62 -8.15
C ALA A 59 16.57 -6.12 -8.35
N PHE A 60 17.44 -6.95 -8.90
CA PHE A 60 18.87 -6.66 -9.06
C PHE A 60 19.26 -6.50 -10.53
N TYR A 61 20.24 -5.63 -10.77
CA TYR A 61 21.02 -5.68 -12.00
C TYR A 61 21.70 -7.07 -12.10
N PRO A 62 21.73 -7.72 -13.28
CA PRO A 62 21.91 -9.17 -13.38
C PRO A 62 23.33 -9.65 -13.08
N SER A 63 24.32 -8.76 -13.11
CA SER A 63 25.74 -9.07 -12.88
C SER A 63 26.33 -8.10 -11.86
N PRO A 64 27.28 -8.54 -11.02
CA PRO A 64 27.88 -7.64 -10.06
C PRO A 64 28.76 -6.59 -10.78
N LEU A 65 28.79 -5.37 -10.25
CA LEU A 65 29.52 -4.25 -10.83
C LEU A 65 30.77 -3.97 -10.01
N GLN A 66 31.86 -3.59 -10.68
CA GLN A 66 33.13 -3.30 -10.03
C GLN A 66 33.13 -1.88 -9.45
N PHE A 67 33.01 -1.75 -8.13
CA PHE A 67 33.01 -0.45 -7.46
C PHE A 67 34.39 0.00 -7.00
N LYS A 68 35.40 -0.89 -6.95
CA LYS A 68 36.77 -0.55 -6.57
C LYS A 68 37.77 -0.65 -7.71
N LYS A 69 38.75 0.24 -7.71
CA LYS A 69 39.94 0.19 -8.56
C LYS A 69 41.19 0.06 -7.71
N ASN A 70 42.08 -0.84 -8.11
CA ASN A 70 43.41 -0.93 -7.54
C ASN A 70 44.33 0.06 -8.24
N ASN A 71 44.90 0.98 -7.47
CA ASN A 71 45.94 1.87 -7.96
C ASN A 71 47.30 1.17 -7.97
N ALA A 72 48.29 1.74 -8.66
CA ALA A 72 49.65 1.21 -8.77
C ALA A 72 50.35 0.95 -7.41
N ASN A 73 49.82 1.51 -6.32
CA ASN A 73 50.32 1.34 -4.95
C ASN A 73 49.56 0.25 -4.15
N ASN A 74 48.79 -0.63 -4.81
CA ASN A 74 47.90 -1.64 -4.19
C ASN A 74 46.81 -1.07 -3.26
N LEU A 75 46.52 0.23 -3.36
CA LEU A 75 45.42 0.84 -2.62
C LEU A 75 44.12 0.67 -3.43
N SER A 76 43.13 -0.02 -2.84
CA SER A 76 41.81 -0.23 -3.42
C SER A 76 40.91 0.96 -3.10
N THR A 77 40.62 1.79 -4.09
CA THR A 77 39.79 3.00 -3.94
C THR A 77 38.44 2.80 -4.61
N VAL A 78 37.36 3.21 -3.95
CA VAL A 78 36.02 3.19 -4.54
C VAL A 78 35.93 4.23 -5.64
N VAL A 79 35.36 3.85 -6.77
CA VAL A 79 35.14 4.71 -7.92
C VAL A 79 33.91 5.57 -7.68
N THR A 80 33.96 6.85 -8.07
CA THR A 80 32.78 7.72 -8.12
C THR A 80 31.66 7.03 -8.89
N PHE A 81 30.45 7.02 -8.36
CA PHE A 81 29.27 6.51 -9.07
C PHE A 81 28.06 7.39 -8.84
N SER A 82 27.10 7.27 -9.75
CA SER A 82 25.86 8.03 -9.73
C SER A 82 24.74 7.09 -10.12
N THR A 83 23.62 7.17 -9.41
CA THR A 83 22.37 6.53 -9.79
C THR A 83 21.23 7.53 -9.67
N ASN A 84 20.26 7.44 -10.57
CA ASN A 84 18.98 8.09 -10.39
C ASN A 84 17.83 7.17 -10.78
N PHE A 85 16.75 7.23 -10.05
CA PHE A 85 15.58 6.39 -10.27
C PHE A 85 14.32 7.14 -9.84
N VAL A 86 13.18 6.67 -10.33
CA VAL A 86 11.88 7.23 -9.97
C VAL A 86 11.09 6.17 -9.24
N LEU A 87 10.64 6.47 -8.02
CA LEU A 87 9.88 5.55 -7.17
C LEU A 87 8.46 6.06 -6.92
N SER A 88 7.55 5.15 -6.57
CA SER A 88 6.29 5.47 -5.91
C SER A 88 5.98 4.40 -4.87
N ILE A 89 5.40 4.83 -3.74
CA ILE A 89 4.99 3.93 -2.66
C ILE A 89 3.50 4.17 -2.40
N ILE A 90 2.70 3.11 -2.58
CA ILE A 90 1.25 3.15 -2.43
C ILE A 90 0.87 2.18 -1.30
N PRO A 91 0.68 2.67 -0.07
CA PRO A 91 0.16 1.82 1.01
C PRO A 91 -1.27 1.36 0.71
N LYS A 92 -1.57 0.10 1.04
CA LYS A 92 -2.93 -0.46 1.00
C LYS A 92 -3.87 0.27 1.95
N TYR A 93 -3.32 0.71 3.09
CA TYR A 93 -4.00 1.50 4.11
C TYR A 93 -3.26 2.84 4.24
N PRO A 94 -3.72 3.91 3.56
CA PRO A 94 -3.02 5.20 3.50
C PRO A 94 -2.65 5.81 4.86
N ASP A 95 -3.46 5.52 5.88
CA ASP A 95 -3.34 6.10 7.20
C ASP A 95 -2.39 5.32 8.12
N LEU A 96 -2.32 3.99 7.94
CA LEU A 96 -1.42 3.11 8.70
C LEU A 96 -0.03 3.00 8.05
N GLY A 97 0.06 3.26 6.74
CA GLY A 97 1.31 3.16 5.98
C GLY A 97 1.67 1.71 5.59
N GLY A 98 2.97 1.44 5.53
CA GLY A 98 3.58 0.18 5.13
C GLY A 98 5.06 0.19 5.52
N HIS A 99 5.86 -0.77 5.08
CA HIS A 99 7.31 -0.61 5.18
C HIS A 99 7.85 0.17 3.99
N GLY A 100 9.14 0.52 4.00
CA GLY A 100 9.76 1.32 2.96
C GLY A 100 10.26 0.55 1.73
N LEU A 101 10.81 1.30 0.78
CA LEU A 101 11.63 0.79 -0.33
C LEU A 101 13.10 1.14 -0.08
N ALA A 102 14.02 0.25 -0.43
CA ALA A 102 15.45 0.45 -0.32
C ALA A 102 16.14 0.31 -1.68
N PHE A 103 16.99 1.26 -2.04
CA PHE A 103 18.05 1.05 -3.02
C PHE A 103 19.27 0.47 -2.32
N ILE A 104 19.82 -0.63 -2.82
CA ILE A 104 20.85 -1.40 -2.12
C ILE A 104 22.08 -1.72 -2.97
N LEU A 105 23.24 -1.68 -2.34
CA LEU A 105 24.46 -2.36 -2.77
C LEU A 105 24.73 -3.53 -1.83
N THR A 106 24.94 -4.72 -2.36
CA THR A 106 25.16 -5.94 -1.56
C THR A 106 26.13 -6.90 -2.23
N SER A 107 26.87 -7.68 -1.44
CA SER A 107 27.82 -8.68 -1.94
C SER A 107 27.15 -9.90 -2.61
N THR A 108 25.84 -10.11 -2.39
CA THR A 108 25.09 -11.23 -2.98
C THR A 108 23.70 -10.80 -3.44
N LYS A 109 23.24 -11.33 -4.59
CA LYS A 109 21.86 -11.18 -5.05
C LYS A 109 20.87 -12.17 -4.42
N GLU A 110 21.37 -13.13 -3.64
CA GLU A 110 20.58 -14.11 -2.87
C GLU A 110 20.92 -13.97 -1.38
N PRO A 111 20.46 -12.89 -0.73
CA PRO A 111 20.75 -12.67 0.68
C PRO A 111 20.03 -13.73 1.53
N LYS A 112 20.80 -14.44 2.36
CA LYS A 112 20.28 -15.44 3.31
C LYS A 112 19.76 -14.75 4.58
N ASP A 113 18.78 -15.37 5.24
CA ASP A 113 18.18 -14.88 6.50
C ASP A 113 17.50 -13.50 6.39
N CYS A 114 17.04 -13.12 5.20
CA CYS A 114 16.23 -11.92 5.03
C CYS A 114 14.90 -12.04 5.77
N ARG A 115 14.57 -11.00 6.54
CA ARG A 115 13.30 -10.92 7.26
C ARG A 115 12.35 -10.00 6.49
N ALA A 116 11.09 -10.41 6.41
CA ALA A 116 10.02 -9.55 5.93
C ALA A 116 9.67 -8.48 6.99
N ASN A 117 8.65 -7.65 6.74
CA ASN A 117 8.21 -6.56 7.61
C ASN A 117 9.21 -5.37 7.68
N GLN A 118 9.48 -4.90 8.90
CA GLN A 118 10.32 -3.76 9.24
C GLN A 118 11.79 -3.88 8.79
N TYR A 119 12.20 -5.07 8.36
CA TYR A 119 13.57 -5.40 7.97
C TYR A 119 13.86 -5.11 6.49
N LEU A 120 12.86 -4.67 5.71
CA LEU A 120 12.98 -4.25 4.30
C LEU A 120 13.54 -5.32 3.36
N GLY A 121 13.47 -6.58 3.76
CA GLY A 121 14.09 -7.70 3.05
C GLY A 121 15.62 -7.70 3.10
N LEU A 122 16.20 -7.04 4.11
CA LEU A 122 17.64 -7.01 4.37
C LEU A 122 18.03 -8.09 5.39
N PRO A 123 19.25 -8.67 5.26
CA PRO A 123 19.75 -9.65 6.22
C PRO A 123 20.02 -9.00 7.58
N ASN A 124 19.76 -9.74 8.67
CA ASN A 124 20.06 -9.26 10.02
C ASN A 124 21.57 -9.37 10.29
N VAL A 125 22.33 -8.30 10.07
CA VAL A 125 23.76 -8.26 10.36
C VAL A 125 23.98 -7.91 11.83
N THR A 126 23.63 -8.82 12.74
CA THR A 126 24.10 -8.74 14.13
C THR A 126 25.37 -9.56 14.27
N GLY A 127 26.52 -8.91 14.11
CA GLY A 127 27.83 -9.45 14.47
C GLY A 127 28.79 -9.62 13.29
N LYS A 128 30.03 -9.13 13.46
CA LYS A 128 31.17 -9.42 12.60
C LYS A 128 31.48 -10.91 12.66
N THR A 129 30.92 -11.69 11.74
CA THR A 129 31.46 -13.02 11.40
C THR A 129 32.13 -12.92 10.04
N GLU A 130 33.10 -13.79 9.77
CA GLU A 130 33.97 -13.73 8.58
C GLU A 130 33.22 -13.86 7.22
N SER A 131 31.90 -14.07 7.25
CA SER A 131 30.99 -14.10 6.09
C SER A 131 29.92 -12.99 6.13
N SER A 132 30.23 -11.83 6.72
CA SER A 132 29.29 -10.70 6.79
C SER A 132 28.97 -10.20 5.38
N SER A 133 27.73 -10.37 4.92
CA SER A 133 27.27 -9.76 3.66
C SER A 133 27.17 -8.26 3.87
N TRP A 134 28.10 -7.50 3.31
CA TRP A 134 28.07 -6.05 3.37
C TRP A 134 26.83 -5.52 2.63
N VAL A 135 26.11 -4.61 3.27
CA VAL A 135 24.94 -3.95 2.69
C VAL A 135 25.04 -2.45 2.93
N LEU A 136 25.03 -1.68 1.84
CA LEU A 136 24.74 -0.25 1.89
C LEU A 136 23.34 -0.05 1.34
N ALA A 137 22.46 0.58 2.11
CA ALA A 137 21.10 0.86 1.68
C ALA A 137 20.75 2.35 1.83
N VAL A 138 20.09 2.90 0.80
CA VAL A 138 19.37 4.16 0.88
C VAL A 138 17.89 3.82 0.96
N VAL A 139 17.28 4.10 2.11
CA VAL A 139 15.94 3.65 2.47
C VAL A 139 14.97 4.82 2.47
N PHE A 140 13.80 4.61 1.85
CA PHE A 140 12.66 5.51 1.83
C PHE A 140 11.59 4.94 2.75
N ASN A 141 11.60 5.38 4.01
CA ASN A 141 10.80 4.77 5.07
C ASN A 141 9.48 5.52 5.28
N ILE A 142 8.38 4.76 5.35
CA ILE A 142 7.01 5.29 5.49
C ILE A 142 6.31 4.82 6.79
N VAL A 143 7.10 4.32 7.74
CA VAL A 143 6.65 3.89 9.07
C VAL A 143 7.69 4.26 10.11
N GLN A 144 7.24 4.69 11.29
CA GLN A 144 8.12 4.92 12.42
C GLN A 144 8.27 3.65 13.24
N ASN A 145 9.49 3.14 13.36
CA ASN A 145 9.83 2.06 14.27
C ASN A 145 10.73 2.54 15.43
N PRO A 146 10.21 2.61 16.67
CA PRO A 146 11.00 2.98 17.84
C PRO A 146 12.20 2.06 18.10
N ASP A 147 12.09 0.76 17.79
CA ASP A 147 13.17 -0.22 18.01
C ASP A 147 14.38 0.05 17.10
N PHE A 148 14.16 0.75 15.98
CA PHE A 148 15.20 1.14 15.03
C PHE A 148 15.59 2.62 15.13
N GLN A 149 15.05 3.34 16.13
CA GLN A 149 15.30 4.76 16.36
C GLN A 149 14.89 5.65 15.16
N ASP A 150 13.80 5.27 14.49
CA ASP A 150 13.26 6.05 13.38
C ASP A 150 12.78 7.44 13.86
N ILE A 151 13.20 8.48 13.14
CA ILE A 151 12.96 9.87 13.51
C ILE A 151 11.48 10.30 13.35
N ASN A 152 10.75 9.68 12.42
CA ASN A 152 9.32 9.88 12.14
C ASN A 152 8.81 8.79 11.16
N ASP A 153 7.57 8.89 10.67
CA ASP A 153 6.96 7.96 9.71
C ASP A 153 7.15 8.36 8.24
N ASN A 154 8.04 9.31 7.93
CA ASN A 154 8.26 9.84 6.58
C ASN A 154 9.69 10.40 6.44
N HIS A 155 10.68 9.52 6.27
CA HIS A 155 12.09 9.91 6.22
C HIS A 155 12.89 9.08 5.20
N VAL A 156 14.01 9.67 4.79
CA VAL A 156 15.05 8.99 4.02
C VAL A 156 16.22 8.73 4.95
N ARG A 157 16.88 7.58 4.81
CA ARG A 157 18.01 7.19 5.66
C ARG A 157 19.07 6.39 4.92
N ILE A 158 20.29 6.39 5.46
CA ILE A 158 21.41 5.57 4.97
C ILE A 158 21.76 4.55 6.04
N ASP A 159 21.70 3.28 5.64
CA ASP A 159 21.90 2.11 6.50
C ASP A 159 23.14 1.34 6.01
N ILE A 160 24.09 1.05 6.91
CA ILE A 160 25.31 0.28 6.60
C ILE A 160 25.34 -0.97 7.48
N SER A 161 25.06 -2.12 6.88
CA SER A 161 25.09 -3.43 7.55
C SER A 161 24.39 -3.43 8.91
N SER A 162 23.32 -2.63 9.05
CA SER A 162 22.57 -2.40 10.29
C SER A 162 21.21 -1.82 9.92
N LEU A 163 20.19 -2.09 10.73
CA LEU A 163 18.86 -1.50 10.60
C LEU A 163 18.71 -0.18 11.39
N ILE A 164 19.64 0.06 12.32
CA ILE A 164 19.80 1.37 12.93
C ILE A 164 20.60 2.21 11.94
N SER A 165 19.97 3.30 11.48
CA SER A 165 20.53 4.17 10.46
C SER A 165 21.76 4.93 10.92
N ASN A 166 22.69 5.14 10.00
CA ASN A 166 23.85 5.99 10.22
C ASN A 166 23.47 7.48 10.17
N ILE A 167 22.49 7.83 9.33
CA ILE A 167 21.93 9.18 9.18
C ILE A 167 20.51 9.08 8.62
N SER A 168 19.62 9.95 9.10
CA SER A 168 18.22 10.03 8.68
C SER A 168 17.77 11.48 8.59
N GLU A 169 16.97 11.81 7.58
CA GLU A 169 16.40 13.14 7.38
C GLU A 169 14.91 13.02 6.98
N PRO A 170 14.01 13.87 7.52
CA PRO A 170 12.61 13.91 7.08
C PRO A 170 12.53 14.13 5.56
N ALA A 171 11.63 13.43 4.88
CA ALA A 171 11.57 13.50 3.41
C ALA A 171 11.21 14.91 2.93
N ALA A 172 12.15 15.59 2.29
CA ALA A 172 12.00 16.93 1.76
C ALA A 172 12.95 17.20 0.59
N TYR A 173 12.74 18.32 -0.12
CA TYR A 173 13.64 18.79 -1.16
C TYR A 173 13.93 20.28 -1.08
N TYR A 174 15.05 20.68 -1.70
CA TYR A 174 15.69 21.97 -1.54
C TYR A 174 16.01 22.60 -2.90
N ASN A 175 15.05 23.36 -3.45
CA ASN A 175 15.12 23.92 -4.81
C ASN A 175 15.61 25.37 -4.87
N SER A 176 15.82 26.04 -3.73
CA SER A 176 16.38 27.39 -3.73
C SER A 176 17.90 27.38 -3.91
N THR A 177 18.40 28.32 -4.71
CA THR A 177 19.84 28.55 -4.91
C THR A 177 20.51 29.10 -3.65
N ARG A 178 19.76 29.76 -2.77
CA ARG A 178 20.26 30.32 -1.50
C ARG A 178 19.78 29.42 -0.36
N LYS A 179 20.74 28.96 0.46
CA LYS A 179 20.45 28.05 1.58
C LYS A 179 19.52 28.68 2.63
N GLU A 180 19.62 30.00 2.80
CA GLU A 180 18.80 30.81 3.73
C GLU A 180 17.33 30.93 3.29
N ASP A 181 17.08 30.89 1.99
CA ASP A 181 15.73 30.97 1.39
C ASP A 181 15.12 29.56 1.19
N ASN A 182 15.87 28.52 1.52
CA ASN A 182 15.49 27.13 1.25
C ASN A 182 14.70 26.57 2.43
N TYR A 183 13.40 26.85 2.45
CA TYR A 183 12.48 26.15 3.33
C TYR A 183 12.36 24.68 2.89
N ASN A 184 12.17 23.79 3.86
CA ASN A 184 11.98 22.37 3.60
C ASN A 184 10.68 22.13 2.84
N ASN A 185 10.76 21.81 1.55
CA ASN A 185 9.59 21.40 0.80
C ASN A 185 9.30 19.94 1.13
N SER A 186 8.42 19.71 2.10
CA SER A 186 8.07 18.36 2.56
C SER A 186 7.52 17.51 1.41
N ILE A 187 7.97 16.26 1.35
CA ILE A 187 7.48 15.23 0.42
C ILE A 187 6.82 14.14 1.25
N ILE A 188 5.61 13.76 0.89
CA ILE A 188 4.93 12.60 1.48
C ILE A 188 5.30 11.36 0.65
N LEU A 189 6.21 10.54 1.16
CA LEU A 189 6.70 9.33 0.48
C LEU A 189 5.57 8.33 0.18
N LYS A 190 4.58 8.24 1.07
CA LYS A 190 3.40 7.37 0.95
C LYS A 190 2.25 7.93 0.09
N SER A 191 2.49 9.02 -0.65
CA SER A 191 1.44 9.69 -1.45
C SER A 191 1.06 8.95 -2.74
N GLY A 192 1.85 7.97 -3.17
CA GLY A 192 1.72 7.34 -4.49
C GLY A 192 2.22 8.21 -5.66
N ASN A 193 2.50 9.50 -5.44
CA ASN A 193 3.04 10.36 -6.48
C ASN A 193 4.49 9.96 -6.81
N PRO A 194 4.90 9.96 -8.10
CA PRO A 194 6.27 9.64 -8.48
C PRO A 194 7.29 10.64 -7.92
N ILE A 195 8.33 10.11 -7.28
CA ILE A 195 9.45 10.88 -6.69
C ILE A 195 10.72 10.45 -7.41
N GLN A 196 11.46 11.42 -7.94
CA GLN A 196 12.78 11.19 -8.51
C GLN A 196 13.84 11.30 -7.42
N VAL A 197 14.78 10.34 -7.45
CA VAL A 197 15.84 10.16 -6.48
C VAL A 197 17.18 10.21 -7.20
N TRP A 198 18.17 10.85 -6.59
CA TRP A 198 19.58 10.79 -6.99
C TRP A 198 20.42 10.33 -5.81
N VAL A 199 21.29 9.34 -6.03
CA VAL A 199 22.32 8.91 -5.09
C VAL A 199 23.67 8.99 -5.78
N ASP A 200 24.54 9.86 -5.27
CA ASP A 200 25.86 10.10 -5.85
C ASP A 200 26.95 9.91 -4.81
N TYR A 201 27.91 9.05 -5.13
CA TYR A 201 29.12 8.91 -4.34
C TYR A 201 30.28 9.57 -5.06
N LYS A 202 30.93 10.52 -4.39
CA LYS A 202 32.14 11.17 -4.87
C LYS A 202 33.36 10.63 -4.14
N SER A 203 34.19 9.87 -4.86
CA SER A 203 35.40 9.24 -4.32
C SER A 203 36.41 10.25 -3.73
N GLN A 204 36.66 11.36 -4.42
CA GLN A 204 37.61 12.39 -3.99
C GLN A 204 37.22 13.08 -2.69
N GLU A 205 35.92 13.23 -2.44
CA GLU A 205 35.36 13.87 -1.25
C GLU A 205 35.00 12.84 -0.15
N MET A 206 35.04 11.54 -0.47
CA MET A 206 34.49 10.45 0.36
C MET A 206 33.10 10.80 0.88
N LEU A 207 32.21 11.17 -0.05
CA LEU A 207 30.92 11.76 0.29
C LEU A 207 29.81 11.09 -0.52
N ILE A 208 28.79 10.57 0.18
CA ILE A 208 27.55 10.12 -0.44
C ILE A 208 26.48 11.20 -0.27
N ASN A 209 25.84 11.57 -1.37
CA ASN A 209 24.75 12.53 -1.41
C ASN A 209 23.47 11.85 -1.87
N VAL A 210 22.38 12.08 -1.15
CA VAL A 210 21.03 11.64 -1.52
C VAL A 210 20.17 12.88 -1.74
N SER A 211 19.54 12.99 -2.91
CA SER A 211 18.59 14.04 -3.24
C SER A 211 17.27 13.43 -3.70
N ILE A 212 16.15 14.05 -3.36
CA ILE A 212 14.82 13.64 -3.83
C ILE A 212 14.04 14.86 -4.31
N SER A 213 13.10 14.68 -5.24
CA SER A 213 12.12 15.70 -5.62
C SER A 213 10.89 15.05 -6.28
N PRO A 214 9.73 15.73 -6.32
CA PRO A 214 8.65 15.36 -7.22
C PRO A 214 9.15 15.16 -8.66
N LEU A 215 8.61 14.17 -9.37
CA LEU A 215 8.95 13.92 -10.78
C LEU A 215 8.62 15.15 -11.65
N GLY A 216 9.53 15.48 -12.57
CA GLY A 216 9.37 16.60 -13.50
C GLY A 216 9.94 17.92 -12.99
N LEU A 217 10.33 18.01 -11.72
CA LEU A 217 11.14 19.11 -11.20
C LEU A 217 12.63 18.89 -11.51
N PRO A 218 13.41 19.96 -11.67
CA PRO A 218 14.85 19.84 -11.80
C PRO A 218 15.47 19.25 -10.53
N ARG A 219 16.62 18.59 -10.69
CA ARG A 219 17.41 18.08 -9.58
C ARG A 219 17.65 19.18 -8.53
N PRO A 220 17.41 18.92 -7.23
CA PRO A 220 17.64 19.91 -6.17
C PRO A 220 19.07 20.47 -6.16
N TYR A 221 19.21 21.74 -5.79
CA TYR A 221 20.53 22.37 -5.63
C TYR A 221 21.30 21.82 -4.43
N TRP A 222 20.57 21.43 -3.38
CA TRP A 222 21.14 20.88 -2.16
C TRP A 222 20.63 19.46 -1.94
N PRO A 223 21.51 18.52 -1.58
CA PRO A 223 21.09 17.17 -1.25
C PRO A 223 20.28 17.16 0.05
N LEU A 224 19.36 16.20 0.15
CA LEU A 224 18.63 15.92 1.39
C LEU A 224 19.59 15.39 2.45
N ILE A 225 20.41 14.40 2.09
CA ILE A 225 21.46 13.84 2.95
C ILE A 225 22.81 14.04 2.29
N SER A 226 23.79 14.52 3.04
CA SER A 226 25.20 14.58 2.66
C SER A 226 26.00 13.91 3.78
N PHE A 227 26.51 12.71 3.52
CA PHE A 227 27.10 11.86 4.54
C PHE A 227 28.56 11.52 4.20
N PRO A 228 29.54 12.00 4.99
CA PRO A 228 30.94 11.66 4.80
C PRO A 228 31.19 10.18 5.14
N ILE A 229 31.65 9.41 4.15
CA ILE A 229 31.99 8.00 4.30
C ILE A 229 33.05 7.54 3.29
N ASP A 230 34.04 6.83 3.81
CA ASP A 230 34.95 6.04 2.98
C ASP A 230 34.30 4.69 2.63
N LEU A 231 33.71 4.61 1.44
CA LEU A 231 33.06 3.38 0.98
C LEU A 231 34.04 2.20 0.85
N SER A 232 35.35 2.44 0.78
CA SER A 232 36.34 1.37 0.63
C SER A 232 36.35 0.39 1.81
N THR A 233 35.82 0.82 2.96
CA THR A 233 35.71 0.05 4.20
C THR A 233 34.39 -0.71 4.36
N VAL A 234 33.41 -0.47 3.49
CA VAL A 234 32.04 -0.97 3.65
C VAL A 234 31.48 -1.72 2.44
N ILE A 235 32.14 -1.67 1.28
CA ILE A 235 31.76 -2.46 0.09
C ILE A 235 32.92 -3.33 -0.37
N ASP A 236 32.64 -4.40 -1.10
CA ASP A 236 33.65 -5.25 -1.74
C ASP A 236 34.07 -4.70 -3.12
N ASP A 237 35.02 -5.37 -3.78
CA ASP A 237 35.47 -4.99 -5.12
C ASP A 237 34.32 -5.02 -6.14
N TYR A 238 33.44 -6.01 -6.00
CA TYR A 238 32.27 -6.25 -6.83
C TYR A 238 31.02 -6.31 -5.95
N MET A 239 30.01 -5.53 -6.30
CA MET A 239 28.72 -5.52 -5.59
C MET A 239 27.57 -5.70 -6.57
N TYR A 240 26.53 -6.42 -6.13
CA TYR A 240 25.21 -6.35 -6.75
C TYR A 240 24.52 -5.06 -6.34
N MET A 241 23.68 -4.56 -7.23
CA MET A 241 22.92 -3.33 -7.04
C MET A 241 21.47 -3.56 -7.45
N GLY A 242 20.54 -3.01 -6.68
CA GLY A 242 19.13 -3.19 -6.96
C GLY A 242 18.22 -2.52 -5.96
N PHE A 243 17.00 -3.02 -5.92
CA PHE A 243 15.95 -2.56 -5.02
C PHE A 243 15.47 -3.71 -4.14
N SER A 244 15.13 -3.37 -2.89
CA SER A 244 14.59 -4.28 -1.89
C SER A 244 13.39 -3.63 -1.22
N ALA A 245 12.33 -4.40 -1.02
CA ALA A 245 11.23 -4.01 -0.17
C ALA A 245 10.62 -5.25 0.47
N SER A 246 10.02 -5.09 1.63
CA SER A 246 9.28 -6.18 2.27
C SER A 246 8.01 -5.68 2.92
N ILE A 247 6.98 -6.50 2.87
CA ILE A 247 5.67 -6.20 3.43
C ILE A 247 5.45 -7.03 4.69
N GLY A 248 4.80 -6.42 5.68
CA GLY A 248 4.27 -7.10 6.85
C GLY A 248 2.75 -7.13 6.90
N VAL A 249 2.18 -6.86 8.07
CA VAL A 249 0.71 -6.74 8.22
C VAL A 249 0.19 -5.52 7.44
N LEU A 250 1.00 -4.47 7.38
CA LEU A 250 0.73 -3.25 6.62
C LEU A 250 1.34 -3.38 5.21
N ALA A 251 0.49 -3.67 4.23
CA ALA A 251 0.89 -3.87 2.84
C ALA A 251 1.05 -2.55 2.07
N ALA A 252 2.05 -2.48 1.19
CA ALA A 252 2.26 -1.36 0.29
C ALA A 252 2.85 -1.85 -1.05
N ALA A 253 2.36 -1.29 -2.15
CA ALA A 253 2.99 -1.47 -3.45
C ALA A 253 4.21 -0.54 -3.56
N HIS A 254 5.37 -1.12 -3.86
CA HIS A 254 6.62 -0.41 -4.02
C HIS A 254 7.05 -0.51 -5.47
N ASN A 255 7.03 0.62 -6.18
CA ASN A 255 7.28 0.62 -7.62
C ASN A 255 8.47 1.49 -7.98
N VAL A 256 9.18 1.08 -9.03
CA VAL A 256 10.23 1.83 -9.69
C VAL A 256 9.81 2.02 -11.15
N HIS A 257 9.79 3.27 -11.60
CA HIS A 257 9.32 3.66 -12.92
C HIS A 257 10.45 3.71 -13.94
N GLY A 258 11.64 4.09 -13.49
CA GLY A 258 12.84 4.07 -14.31
C GLY A 258 14.09 4.12 -13.45
N TRP A 259 15.21 3.72 -14.03
CA TRP A 259 16.47 3.60 -13.32
C TRP A 259 17.66 3.81 -14.26
N SER A 260 18.57 4.69 -13.85
CA SER A 260 19.78 5.03 -14.58
C SER A 260 20.97 4.98 -13.63
N PHE A 261 22.10 4.48 -14.13
CA PHE A 261 23.30 4.28 -13.34
C PHE A 261 24.56 4.53 -14.17
N ARG A 262 25.63 5.00 -13.53
CA ARG A 262 26.97 5.07 -14.11
C ARG A 262 28.06 4.96 -13.05
N ILE A 263 29.07 4.12 -13.33
CA ILE A 263 30.37 4.14 -12.65
C ILE A 263 31.32 5.08 -13.38
N GLY A 264 32.09 5.85 -12.63
CA GLY A 264 33.11 6.78 -13.12
C GLY A 264 32.57 8.16 -13.50
N GLY A 265 31.30 8.46 -13.26
CA GLY A 265 30.72 9.75 -13.62
C GLY A 265 29.25 9.90 -13.25
N ARG A 266 28.62 10.94 -13.79
CA ARG A 266 27.20 11.24 -13.60
C ARG A 266 26.32 10.30 -14.45
N ALA A 267 25.29 9.72 -13.84
CA ALA A 267 24.29 8.93 -14.54
C ALA A 267 23.48 9.79 -15.50
N GLN A 268 23.03 9.21 -16.61
CA GLN A 268 22.17 9.91 -17.57
C GLN A 268 20.81 10.21 -16.92
N ASP A 269 20.22 11.38 -17.19
CA ASP A 269 18.92 11.73 -16.65
C ASP A 269 17.82 10.87 -17.29
N LEU A 270 16.81 10.46 -16.50
CA LEU A 270 15.61 9.81 -17.00
C LEU A 270 14.69 10.82 -17.71
N TYR A 271 13.90 10.36 -18.68
CA TYR A 271 12.96 11.20 -19.42
C TYR A 271 11.55 11.06 -18.83
N PRO A 272 11.02 12.03 -18.05
CA PRO A 272 9.77 11.85 -17.31
C PRO A 272 8.56 11.47 -18.17
N LYS A 273 8.54 11.90 -19.45
CA LYS A 273 7.46 11.60 -20.40
C LYS A 273 7.51 10.17 -20.96
N GLU A 274 8.65 9.51 -20.87
CA GLU A 274 8.85 8.13 -21.33
C GLU A 274 8.69 7.11 -20.18
N LEU A 275 8.60 7.58 -18.94
CA LEU A 275 8.46 6.71 -17.80
C LEU A 275 7.05 6.11 -17.74
N PRO A 276 6.91 4.82 -17.41
CA PRO A 276 5.62 4.20 -17.15
C PRO A 276 4.97 4.91 -15.96
N SER A 277 3.73 5.35 -16.12
CA SER A 277 2.94 5.98 -15.06
C SER A 277 2.06 4.96 -14.37
N LEU A 278 1.79 5.19 -13.07
CA LEU A 278 0.77 4.44 -12.32
C LEU A 278 -0.60 4.62 -12.97
N VAL A 279 -0.83 5.85 -13.46
CA VAL A 279 -1.87 6.18 -14.42
C VAL A 279 -1.47 5.55 -15.74
N THR A 280 -1.74 4.26 -15.90
CA THR A 280 -2.03 3.76 -17.23
C THR A 280 -3.06 4.71 -17.83
N SER A 281 -2.92 5.03 -19.11
CA SER A 281 -3.97 5.69 -19.90
C SER A 281 -5.33 4.95 -19.87
N SER A 282 -5.46 3.86 -19.09
CA SER A 282 -6.70 3.19 -18.71
C SER A 282 -7.33 3.62 -17.38
N GLU A 283 -6.70 4.44 -16.53
CA GLU A 283 -7.39 5.03 -15.35
C GLU A 283 -8.19 6.30 -15.71
N GLU A 284 -7.74 7.06 -16.72
CA GLU A 284 -8.61 8.03 -17.41
C GLU A 284 -9.66 7.33 -18.29
N GLU A 285 -9.44 6.06 -18.65
CA GLU A 285 -10.41 5.27 -19.42
C GLU A 285 -11.39 4.44 -18.58
N GLN A 286 -11.47 4.63 -17.25
CA GLN A 286 -12.68 4.56 -16.40
C GLN A 286 -12.36 4.26 -14.91
N ARG A 287 -11.99 5.28 -14.11
CA ARG A 287 -12.79 5.50 -12.89
C ARG A 287 -14.14 6.02 -13.35
N LYS A 288 -14.96 5.12 -13.90
CA LYS A 288 -16.34 5.44 -14.18
C LYS A 288 -16.97 5.67 -12.82
N ILE A 289 -17.08 6.93 -12.43
CA ILE A 289 -17.89 7.32 -11.29
C ILE A 289 -19.27 6.74 -11.60
N LEU A 290 -19.67 5.74 -10.82
CA LEU A 290 -20.93 5.07 -11.03
C LEU A 290 -22.03 6.09 -10.79
N SER A 291 -22.88 6.32 -11.80
CA SER A 291 -24.05 7.16 -11.63
C SER A 291 -24.98 6.55 -10.57
N TRP A 292 -25.87 7.36 -10.01
CA TRP A 292 -26.83 6.89 -9.02
C TRP A 292 -27.59 5.64 -9.48
N LYS A 293 -28.12 5.67 -10.71
CA LYS A 293 -28.81 4.52 -11.33
C LYS A 293 -27.96 3.25 -11.37
N GLN A 294 -26.66 3.37 -11.58
CA GLN A 294 -25.74 2.23 -11.58
C GLN A 294 -25.50 1.71 -10.16
N ARG A 295 -25.27 2.62 -9.20
CA ARG A 295 -25.14 2.29 -7.77
C ARG A 295 -26.39 1.57 -7.25
N TYR A 296 -27.58 2.11 -7.55
CA TYR A 296 -28.87 1.53 -7.19
C TYR A 296 -29.06 0.12 -7.76
N LYS A 297 -28.74 -0.08 -9.05
CA LYS A 297 -28.75 -1.40 -9.70
C LYS A 297 -27.82 -2.40 -8.98
N ILE A 298 -26.63 -1.96 -8.59
CA ILE A 298 -25.65 -2.80 -7.88
C ILE A 298 -26.20 -3.23 -6.51
N LEU A 299 -26.77 -2.30 -5.75
CA LEU A 299 -27.40 -2.59 -4.47
C LEU A 299 -28.49 -3.67 -4.61
N ILE A 300 -29.39 -3.52 -5.59
CA ILE A 300 -30.40 -4.55 -5.91
C ILE A 300 -29.75 -5.91 -6.21
N GLY A 301 -28.70 -5.94 -7.02
CA GLY A 301 -28.01 -7.19 -7.37
C GLY A 301 -27.36 -7.88 -6.15
N VAL A 302 -26.80 -7.11 -5.22
CA VAL A 302 -26.27 -7.67 -3.96
C VAL A 302 -27.40 -8.19 -3.08
N ALA A 303 -28.53 -7.47 -2.99
CA ALA A 303 -29.70 -7.94 -2.24
C ALA A 303 -30.27 -9.26 -2.80
N GLN A 304 -30.33 -9.40 -4.12
CA GLN A 304 -30.72 -10.64 -4.80
C GLN A 304 -29.77 -11.79 -4.46
N ALA A 305 -28.45 -11.55 -4.50
CA ALA A 305 -27.46 -12.57 -4.15
C ALA A 305 -27.61 -13.03 -2.69
N LEU A 306 -27.77 -12.09 -1.75
CA LEU A 306 -27.98 -12.41 -0.34
C LEU A 306 -29.31 -13.14 -0.09
N LEU A 307 -30.39 -12.74 -0.76
CA LEU A 307 -31.67 -13.45 -0.69
C LEU A 307 -31.51 -14.92 -1.13
N TYR A 308 -30.83 -15.16 -2.25
CA TYR A 308 -30.55 -16.50 -2.73
C TYR A 308 -29.79 -17.33 -1.69
N LEU A 309 -28.72 -16.76 -1.12
CA LEU A 309 -27.91 -17.42 -0.09
C LEU A 309 -28.71 -17.72 1.19
N HIS A 310 -29.59 -16.81 1.60
CA HIS A 310 -30.32 -16.92 2.87
C HIS A 310 -31.53 -17.85 2.79
N GLU A 311 -32.22 -17.87 1.65
CA GLU A 311 -33.57 -18.44 1.54
C GLU A 311 -33.79 -19.41 0.37
N GLU A 312 -33.02 -19.32 -0.72
CA GLU A 312 -33.29 -20.09 -1.96
C GLU A 312 -32.29 -21.23 -2.19
N SER A 313 -31.11 -21.16 -1.56
CA SER A 313 -30.09 -22.21 -1.62
C SER A 313 -30.50 -23.46 -0.82
N GLU A 314 -29.98 -24.64 -1.18
CA GLU A 314 -30.32 -25.91 -0.50
C GLU A 314 -30.02 -25.88 1.01
N GLN A 315 -28.95 -25.19 1.39
CA GLN A 315 -28.56 -24.92 2.76
C GLN A 315 -28.40 -23.43 2.93
N ARG A 316 -28.96 -22.87 4.00
CA ARG A 316 -28.81 -21.44 4.33
C ARG A 316 -27.33 -21.09 4.46
N VAL A 317 -26.84 -20.20 3.60
CA VAL A 317 -25.48 -19.67 3.62
C VAL A 317 -25.50 -18.30 4.30
N VAL A 318 -24.65 -18.10 5.30
CA VAL A 318 -24.36 -16.77 5.89
C VAL A 318 -22.97 -16.35 5.42
N HIS A 319 -22.85 -15.21 4.76
CA HIS A 319 -21.63 -14.73 4.10
C HIS A 319 -20.57 -14.23 5.09
N ARG A 320 -20.97 -13.42 6.08
CA ARG A 320 -20.17 -12.87 7.19
C ARG A 320 -19.13 -11.80 6.82
N ASP A 321 -19.13 -11.33 5.57
CA ASP A 321 -18.18 -10.30 5.10
C ASP A 321 -18.74 -9.52 3.89
N VAL A 322 -19.98 -9.03 4.04
CA VAL A 322 -20.62 -8.19 3.02
C VAL A 322 -20.02 -6.79 3.06
N LYS A 323 -19.31 -6.41 2.00
CA LYS A 323 -18.62 -5.12 1.84
C LYS A 323 -18.32 -4.83 0.36
N PRO A 324 -18.02 -3.58 -0.05
CA PRO A 324 -17.79 -3.26 -1.46
C PRO A 324 -16.68 -4.07 -2.13
N SER A 325 -15.57 -4.35 -1.45
CA SER A 325 -14.44 -5.10 -2.05
C SER A 325 -14.76 -6.57 -2.34
N ASN A 326 -15.86 -7.10 -1.80
CA ASN A 326 -16.36 -8.44 -2.10
C ASN A 326 -17.51 -8.42 -3.12
N VAL A 327 -17.89 -7.24 -3.64
CA VAL A 327 -18.90 -7.10 -4.70
C VAL A 327 -18.19 -6.94 -6.04
N LEU A 328 -18.24 -7.99 -6.86
CA LEU A 328 -17.71 -7.97 -8.22
C LEU A 328 -18.76 -7.40 -9.18
N ILE A 329 -18.31 -6.62 -10.16
CA ILE A 329 -19.18 -6.00 -11.16
C ILE A 329 -18.76 -6.51 -12.54
N ASP A 330 -19.69 -7.10 -13.29
CA ASP A 330 -19.41 -7.56 -14.66
C ASP A 330 -19.53 -6.42 -15.69
N ALA A 331 -19.18 -6.70 -16.95
CA ALA A 331 -19.22 -5.72 -18.04
C ALA A 331 -20.61 -5.09 -18.28
N ASN A 332 -21.68 -5.71 -17.79
CA ASN A 332 -23.06 -5.22 -17.89
C ASN A 332 -23.52 -4.51 -16.61
N LEU A 333 -22.60 -4.22 -15.69
CA LEU A 333 -22.87 -3.64 -14.37
C LEU A 333 -23.84 -4.46 -13.53
N ASN A 334 -23.77 -5.80 -13.63
CA ASN A 334 -24.46 -6.66 -12.70
C ASN A 334 -23.53 -6.99 -11.52
N ALA A 335 -24.06 -6.84 -10.31
CA ALA A 335 -23.34 -7.17 -9.10
C ALA A 335 -23.32 -8.69 -8.86
N ARG A 336 -22.18 -9.20 -8.42
CA ARG A 336 -21.98 -10.59 -7.99
C ARG A 336 -21.24 -10.59 -6.67
N LEU A 337 -21.83 -11.20 -5.65
CA LEU A 337 -21.19 -11.33 -4.35
C LEU A 337 -20.12 -12.44 -4.41
N GLY A 338 -18.89 -12.11 -3.99
CA GLY A 338 -17.72 -12.98 -3.99
C GLY A 338 -17.06 -13.08 -2.62
N ASP A 339 -15.95 -13.82 -2.56
CA ASP A 339 -15.18 -14.11 -1.33
C ASP A 339 -15.99 -14.79 -0.20
N PHE A 340 -16.27 -16.08 -0.41
CA PHE A 340 -16.94 -16.94 0.57
C PHE A 340 -15.96 -17.56 1.59
N GLY A 341 -14.73 -17.04 1.72
CA GLY A 341 -13.71 -17.61 2.61
C GLY A 341 -14.12 -17.65 4.09
N LEU A 342 -15.04 -16.77 4.48
CA LEU A 342 -15.60 -16.71 5.84
C LEU A 342 -17.01 -17.30 5.94
N ALA A 343 -17.63 -17.71 4.84
CA ALA A 343 -19.02 -18.12 4.80
C ALA A 343 -19.30 -19.40 5.60
N ARG A 344 -20.54 -19.55 6.07
CA ARG A 344 -21.00 -20.73 6.82
C ARG A 344 -22.33 -21.23 6.30
N THR A 345 -22.46 -22.55 6.17
CA THR A 345 -23.70 -23.22 5.79
C THR A 345 -24.43 -23.78 7.01
N TYR A 346 -25.74 -23.62 7.03
CA TYR A 346 -26.62 -24.17 8.05
C TYR A 346 -27.79 -24.90 7.38
N LYS A 347 -28.19 -26.05 7.92
CA LYS A 347 -29.48 -26.63 7.54
C LYS A 347 -30.60 -25.73 8.05
N HIS A 348 -31.65 -25.55 7.25
CA HIS A 348 -32.76 -24.64 7.54
C HIS A 348 -33.46 -24.84 8.90
N CYS A 349 -33.24 -25.97 9.58
CA CYS A 349 -33.86 -26.33 10.86
C CYS A 349 -32.92 -26.34 12.07
N ILE A 350 -31.64 -25.94 11.93
CA ILE A 350 -30.65 -25.99 13.02
C ILE A 350 -30.28 -24.58 13.47
N ASN A 351 -30.30 -24.34 14.78
CA ASN A 351 -29.87 -23.07 15.35
C ASN A 351 -28.35 -22.84 15.11
N PRO A 352 -27.94 -21.63 14.71
CA PRO A 352 -26.53 -21.32 14.49
C PRO A 352 -25.73 -21.46 15.79
N GLN A 353 -24.59 -22.16 15.70
CA GLN A 353 -23.66 -22.36 16.81
C GLN A 353 -22.71 -21.15 16.94
N THR A 354 -22.06 -21.03 18.10
CA THR A 354 -21.03 -20.01 18.30
C THR A 354 -19.83 -20.28 17.39
N THR A 355 -19.27 -19.22 16.81
CA THR A 355 -18.17 -19.26 15.86
C THR A 355 -17.14 -18.18 16.22
N HIS A 356 -15.92 -18.31 15.69
CA HIS A 356 -14.94 -17.22 15.77
C HIS A 356 -15.49 -15.95 15.11
N ILE A 357 -15.35 -14.81 15.79
CA ILE A 357 -15.69 -13.49 15.26
C ILE A 357 -14.68 -13.16 14.15
N VAL A 358 -15.16 -12.98 12.93
CA VAL A 358 -14.38 -12.70 11.71
C VAL A 358 -15.20 -11.78 10.81
N GLY A 359 -14.56 -10.99 9.98
CA GLY A 359 -15.21 -10.03 9.08
C GLY A 359 -14.45 -8.71 9.06
N THR A 360 -14.96 -7.75 8.29
CA THR A 360 -14.32 -6.44 8.12
C THR A 360 -14.85 -5.42 9.12
N LEU A 361 -13.93 -4.79 9.86
CA LEU A 361 -14.26 -3.75 10.83
C LEU A 361 -15.10 -2.63 10.19
N GLY A 362 -16.16 -2.20 10.88
CA GLY A 362 -17.16 -1.26 10.35
C GLY A 362 -18.41 -1.93 9.73
N TYR A 363 -18.32 -3.19 9.29
CA TYR A 363 -19.46 -3.96 8.75
C TYR A 363 -19.89 -5.12 9.67
N ILE A 364 -19.13 -5.38 10.74
CA ILE A 364 -19.43 -6.47 11.68
C ILE A 364 -20.59 -6.04 12.59
N ALA A 365 -21.67 -6.84 12.55
CA ALA A 365 -22.83 -6.63 13.39
C ALA A 365 -22.49 -6.68 14.90
N PRO A 366 -23.00 -5.75 15.72
CA PRO A 366 -22.67 -5.68 17.16
C PRO A 366 -23.16 -6.91 17.94
N GLU A 367 -24.25 -7.55 17.52
CA GLU A 367 -24.71 -8.80 18.14
C GLU A 367 -23.78 -9.98 17.83
N PHE A 368 -23.06 -9.95 16.71
CA PHE A 368 -22.10 -11.00 16.37
C PHE A 368 -20.85 -10.91 17.24
N THR A 369 -20.39 -9.70 17.57
CA THR A 369 -19.27 -9.52 18.52
C THR A 369 -19.66 -9.94 19.93
N ARG A 370 -20.92 -9.73 20.34
CA ARG A 370 -21.43 -10.11 21.66
C ARG A 370 -21.69 -11.62 21.80
N THR A 371 -22.28 -12.24 20.79
CA THR A 371 -22.79 -13.63 20.88
C THR A 371 -21.90 -14.66 20.18
N GLY A 372 -21.01 -14.22 19.28
CA GLY A 372 -20.24 -15.10 18.40
C GLY A 372 -21.09 -15.91 17.41
N LYS A 373 -22.40 -15.65 17.30
CA LYS A 373 -23.31 -16.38 16.40
C LYS A 373 -23.52 -15.60 15.12
N ALA A 374 -23.04 -16.15 14.01
CA ALA A 374 -23.30 -15.60 12.69
C ALA A 374 -24.69 -16.07 12.19
N THR A 375 -25.53 -15.12 11.80
CA THR A 375 -26.92 -15.33 11.35
C THR A 375 -27.16 -14.55 10.06
N THR A 376 -28.31 -14.77 9.41
CA THR A 376 -28.73 -13.94 8.28
C THR A 376 -28.87 -12.45 8.67
N SER A 377 -29.22 -12.15 9.93
CA SER A 377 -29.26 -10.75 10.43
C SER A 377 -27.88 -10.09 10.42
N THR A 378 -26.81 -10.86 10.64
CA THR A 378 -25.44 -10.31 10.58
C THR A 378 -25.05 -9.88 9.16
N ASP A 379 -25.50 -10.60 8.13
CA ASP A 379 -25.33 -10.19 6.73
C ASP A 379 -26.23 -9.00 6.38
N VAL A 380 -27.46 -8.95 6.91
CA VAL A 380 -28.38 -7.81 6.75
C VAL A 380 -27.76 -6.53 7.33
N HIS A 381 -27.12 -6.61 8.49
CA HIS A 381 -26.38 -5.49 9.07
C HIS A 381 -25.26 -5.02 8.15
N GLY A 382 -24.39 -5.94 7.68
CA GLY A 382 -23.31 -5.60 6.75
C GLY A 382 -23.82 -5.00 5.43
N TYR A 383 -24.94 -5.50 4.91
CA TYR A 383 -25.64 -4.92 3.77
C TYR A 383 -26.19 -3.52 4.07
N GLY A 384 -26.70 -3.26 5.27
CA GLY A 384 -27.11 -1.94 5.72
C GLY A 384 -25.97 -0.91 5.68
N ILE A 385 -24.78 -1.30 6.15
CA ILE A 385 -23.58 -0.46 6.05
C ILE A 385 -23.17 -0.24 4.59
N LEU A 386 -23.26 -1.26 3.73
CA LEU A 386 -23.01 -1.15 2.30
C LEU A 386 -23.96 -0.14 1.62
N LEU A 387 -25.26 -0.13 1.97
CA LEU A 387 -26.23 0.85 1.47
C LEU A 387 -25.77 2.28 1.79
N LEU A 388 -25.39 2.52 3.05
CA LEU A 388 -24.93 3.83 3.52
C LEU A 388 -23.64 4.26 2.82
N GLU A 389 -22.64 3.39 2.74
CA GLU A 389 -21.37 3.72 2.07
C GLU A 389 -21.56 4.03 0.58
N VAL A 390 -22.39 3.26 -0.12
CA VAL A 390 -22.65 3.48 -1.56
C VAL A 390 -23.41 4.79 -1.80
N ALA A 391 -24.36 5.14 -0.93
CA ALA A 391 -25.12 6.39 -1.05
C ALA A 391 -24.28 7.62 -0.67
N CYS A 392 -23.47 7.52 0.39
CA CYS A 392 -22.71 8.64 0.92
C CYS A 392 -21.33 8.82 0.26
N GLY A 393 -20.80 7.80 -0.42
CA GLY A 393 -19.44 7.82 -0.96
C GLY A 393 -18.35 7.88 0.12
N ARG A 394 -18.69 7.54 1.37
CA ARG A 394 -17.85 7.63 2.56
C ARG A 394 -17.58 6.26 3.16
N ARG A 395 -16.39 6.07 3.75
CA ARG A 395 -16.06 4.82 4.46
C ARG A 395 -16.88 4.69 5.74
N PRO A 396 -17.20 3.46 6.21
CA PRO A 396 -17.95 3.27 7.45
C PRO A 396 -17.28 3.83 8.71
N ILE A 397 -15.95 3.89 8.72
CA ILE A 397 -15.12 4.45 9.79
C ILE A 397 -14.12 5.43 9.17
N GLU A 398 -14.13 6.68 9.62
CA GLU A 398 -13.20 7.74 9.17
C GLU A 398 -12.54 8.43 10.37
N PRO A 399 -11.36 7.94 10.85
CA PRO A 399 -10.73 8.43 12.08
C PRO A 399 -10.31 9.90 12.04
N LYS A 400 -10.12 10.47 10.84
CA LYS A 400 -9.72 11.87 10.64
C LYS A 400 -10.87 12.87 10.82
N LYS A 401 -12.10 12.39 10.92
CA LYS A 401 -13.29 13.22 11.16
C LYS A 401 -13.45 13.48 12.65
N ASN A 402 -14.25 14.50 12.98
CA ASN A 402 -14.63 14.76 14.36
C ASN A 402 -15.34 13.53 14.96
N PRO A 403 -15.34 13.34 16.30
CA PRO A 403 -15.94 12.17 16.94
C PRO A 403 -17.40 11.89 16.52
N GLU A 404 -18.16 12.95 16.23
CA GLU A 404 -19.56 12.89 15.77
C GLU A 404 -19.72 12.38 14.33
N GLU A 405 -18.66 12.46 13.52
CA GLU A 405 -18.63 12.06 12.10
C GLU A 405 -17.78 10.80 11.85
N LEU A 406 -17.19 10.22 12.90
CA LEU A 406 -16.25 9.10 12.84
C LEU A 406 -16.92 7.83 12.31
N LEU A 407 -18.13 7.53 12.76
CA LEU A 407 -18.93 6.40 12.31
C LEU A 407 -19.99 6.87 11.33
N LEU A 408 -19.97 6.32 10.11
CA LEU A 408 -20.90 6.70 9.05
C LEU A 408 -22.37 6.54 9.48
N VAL A 409 -22.67 5.43 10.16
CA VAL A 409 -24.04 5.12 10.62
C VAL A 409 -24.55 6.14 11.63
N ASP A 410 -23.71 6.61 12.54
CA ASP A 410 -24.10 7.57 13.58
C ASP A 410 -24.29 8.97 12.95
N TRP A 411 -23.42 9.35 12.02
CA TRP A 411 -23.55 10.60 11.28
C TRP A 411 -24.84 10.67 10.43
N VAL A 412 -25.14 9.61 9.66
CA VAL A 412 -26.38 9.54 8.86
C VAL A 412 -27.61 9.55 9.77
N ARG A 413 -27.54 8.89 10.92
CA ARG A 413 -28.62 8.88 11.92
C ARG A 413 -28.89 10.28 12.49
N GLU A 414 -27.84 11.05 12.75
CA GLU A 414 -27.98 12.43 13.22
C GLU A 414 -28.58 13.33 12.14
N LEU A 415 -28.14 13.21 10.88
CA LEU A 415 -28.78 13.94 9.78
C LEU A 415 -30.26 13.57 9.62
N HIS A 416 -30.61 12.30 9.83
CA HIS A 416 -32.00 11.87 9.83
C HIS A 416 -32.81 12.46 11.00
N SER A 417 -32.23 12.55 12.20
CA SER A 417 -32.90 13.15 13.38
C SER A 417 -33.24 14.63 13.15
N GLN A 418 -32.42 15.31 12.36
CA GLN A 418 -32.58 16.71 11.98
C GLN A 418 -33.50 16.91 10.76
N GLY A 419 -33.97 15.84 10.12
CA GLY A 419 -34.76 15.91 8.88
C GLY A 419 -33.94 16.30 7.64
N GLU A 420 -32.62 16.12 7.69
CA GLU A 420 -31.67 16.52 6.65
C GLU A 420 -30.90 15.33 6.06
N ILE A 421 -31.46 14.11 6.08
CA ILE A 421 -30.76 12.88 5.67
C ILE A 421 -30.17 12.95 4.26
N ILE A 422 -30.81 13.68 3.34
CA ILE A 422 -30.33 13.90 1.96
C ILE A 422 -28.95 14.60 1.92
N ARG A 423 -28.55 15.34 2.95
CA ARG A 423 -27.20 15.93 3.04
C ARG A 423 -26.09 14.87 3.13
N ALA A 424 -26.45 13.62 3.44
CA ALA A 424 -25.50 12.52 3.52
C ALA A 424 -25.01 12.05 2.15
N VAL A 425 -25.72 12.38 1.06
CA VAL A 425 -25.45 11.91 -0.30
C VAL A 425 -24.05 12.30 -0.75
N ASP A 426 -23.42 11.37 -1.49
CA ASP A 426 -22.14 11.59 -2.14
C ASP A 426 -22.18 12.86 -3.01
N PRO A 427 -21.37 13.90 -2.68
CA PRO A 427 -21.38 15.18 -3.40
C PRO A 427 -20.98 15.08 -4.87
N ILE A 428 -20.42 13.94 -5.32
CA ILE A 428 -20.05 13.71 -6.72
C ILE A 428 -21.24 13.31 -7.61
N LEU A 429 -22.41 13.03 -7.01
CA LEU A 429 -23.61 12.63 -7.73
C LEU A 429 -24.48 13.85 -8.06
N ASP A 430 -24.55 14.20 -9.34
CA ASP A 430 -25.30 15.37 -9.82
C ASP A 430 -26.76 15.05 -10.26
N ASP A 431 -27.09 13.78 -10.46
CA ASP A 431 -28.40 13.31 -10.98
C ASP A 431 -28.90 12.10 -10.17
N CYS A 432 -29.46 12.40 -8.99
CA CYS A 432 -30.06 11.43 -8.07
C CYS A 432 -31.57 11.66 -7.98
N ASP A 433 -32.33 10.57 -7.95
CA ASP A 433 -33.72 10.62 -7.50
C ASP A 433 -33.73 10.75 -5.96
N PRO A 434 -34.21 11.87 -5.39
CA PRO A 434 -34.17 12.09 -3.95
C PRO A 434 -34.99 11.04 -3.17
N ASP A 435 -36.07 10.51 -3.76
CA ASP A 435 -36.92 9.52 -3.11
C ASP A 435 -36.19 8.16 -3.02
N GLU A 436 -35.49 7.76 -4.09
CA GLU A 436 -34.67 6.53 -4.09
C GLU A 436 -33.51 6.64 -3.11
N VAL A 437 -32.86 7.81 -3.05
CA VAL A 437 -31.76 8.11 -2.15
C VAL A 437 -32.21 8.04 -0.70
N GLU A 438 -33.31 8.74 -0.36
CA GLU A 438 -33.86 8.75 0.98
C GLU A 438 -34.22 7.32 1.41
N LEU A 439 -34.88 6.58 0.51
CA LEU A 439 -35.21 5.17 0.71
C LEU A 439 -33.97 4.33 1.01
N VAL A 440 -32.88 4.49 0.26
CA VAL A 440 -31.63 3.74 0.48
C VAL A 440 -30.98 4.10 1.82
N LEU A 441 -30.93 5.39 2.18
CA LEU A 441 -30.32 5.85 3.43
C LEU A 441 -31.13 5.36 4.64
N VAL A 442 -32.45 5.50 4.61
CA VAL A 442 -33.35 5.03 5.68
C VAL A 442 -33.33 3.50 5.77
N LEU A 443 -33.31 2.79 4.64
CA LEU A 443 -33.21 1.33 4.63
C LEU A 443 -31.84 0.86 5.15
N GLY A 444 -30.77 1.61 4.87
CA GLY A 444 -29.43 1.41 5.42
C GLY A 444 -29.44 1.52 6.95
N LEU A 445 -30.05 2.58 7.49
CA LEU A 445 -30.24 2.75 8.94
C LEU A 445 -31.06 1.59 9.54
N LEU A 446 -32.22 1.27 8.98
CA LEU A 446 -33.07 0.16 9.43
C LEU A 446 -32.31 -1.18 9.47
N SER A 447 -31.56 -1.47 8.41
CA SER A 447 -30.84 -2.73 8.26
C SER A 447 -29.65 -2.81 9.21
N SER A 448 -28.92 -1.70 9.41
CA SER A 448 -27.78 -1.60 10.33
C SER A 448 -28.17 -1.75 11.81
N LEU A 449 -29.44 -1.57 12.14
CA LEU A 449 -29.96 -1.67 13.51
C LEU A 449 -30.68 -2.98 13.80
N SER A 450 -30.60 -3.95 12.88
CA SER A 450 -31.35 -5.19 12.97
C SER A 450 -30.95 -6.02 14.19
N HIS A 451 -31.79 -6.03 15.23
CA HIS A 451 -31.79 -7.12 16.20
C HIS A 451 -32.25 -8.40 15.48
N PRO A 452 -31.65 -9.59 15.78
CA PRO A 452 -31.96 -10.85 15.10
C PRO A 452 -33.45 -11.21 14.90
N ASP A 453 -34.32 -10.68 15.76
CA ASP A 453 -35.75 -11.02 15.80
C ASP A 453 -36.67 -9.95 15.21
N HIS A 454 -36.16 -8.76 14.87
CA HIS A 454 -36.98 -7.59 14.49
C HIS A 454 -36.53 -6.83 13.24
N GLY A 455 -35.34 -7.13 12.69
CA GLY A 455 -34.86 -6.53 11.44
C GLY A 455 -35.58 -7.04 10.19
N PRO A 456 -35.57 -6.28 9.08
CA PRO A 456 -36.15 -6.74 7.81
C PRO A 456 -35.34 -7.92 7.25
N SER A 457 -36.03 -8.90 6.63
CA SER A 457 -35.34 -9.95 5.87
C SER A 457 -34.82 -9.42 4.54
N MET A 458 -33.85 -10.12 3.93
CA MET A 458 -33.37 -9.77 2.58
C MET A 458 -34.49 -9.77 1.55
N ARG A 459 -35.50 -10.66 1.68
CA ARG A 459 -36.70 -10.62 0.83
C ARG A 459 -37.44 -9.30 0.95
N ARG A 460 -37.65 -8.82 2.18
CA ARG A 460 -38.35 -7.55 2.42
C ARG A 460 -37.55 -6.36 1.91
N ILE A 461 -36.24 -6.35 2.15
CA ILE A 461 -35.31 -5.33 1.64
C ILE A 461 -35.39 -5.26 0.11
N LEU A 462 -35.34 -6.40 -0.57
CA LEU A 462 -35.38 -6.45 -2.03
C LEU A 462 -36.73 -5.95 -2.56
N GLN A 463 -37.86 -6.32 -1.95
CA GLN A 463 -39.18 -5.81 -2.34
C GLN A 463 -39.27 -4.28 -2.22
N ILE A 464 -38.67 -3.70 -1.17
CA ILE A 464 -38.65 -2.24 -0.97
C ILE A 464 -37.79 -1.57 -2.06
N LEU A 465 -36.61 -2.11 -2.36
CA LEU A 465 -35.72 -1.59 -3.42
C LEU A 465 -36.30 -1.75 -4.84
N LEU A 466 -37.24 -2.67 -5.04
CA LEU A 466 -37.94 -2.84 -6.33
C LEU A 466 -39.23 -2.01 -6.42
N GLY A 467 -39.63 -1.33 -5.33
CA GLY A 467 -40.90 -0.58 -5.26
C GLY A 467 -42.14 -1.45 -5.03
N ASP A 468 -41.99 -2.75 -4.79
CA ASP A 468 -43.09 -3.70 -4.53
C ASP A 468 -43.64 -3.59 -3.10
N ALA A 469 -42.98 -2.79 -2.25
CA ALA A 469 -43.27 -2.65 -0.83
C ALA A 469 -42.94 -1.25 -0.31
N SER A 470 -43.75 -0.75 0.62
CA SER A 470 -43.45 0.49 1.32
C SER A 470 -42.37 0.31 2.40
N LEU A 471 -41.55 1.35 2.55
CA LEU A 471 -40.57 1.49 3.60
C LEU A 471 -41.30 1.63 4.97
N PRO A 472 -40.99 0.79 5.97
CA PRO A 472 -41.58 0.94 7.29
C PRO A 472 -41.01 2.19 8.00
N PRO A 473 -41.77 2.81 8.91
CA PRO A 473 -41.24 3.89 9.72
C PRO A 473 -40.07 3.41 10.59
N LEU A 474 -39.05 4.25 10.70
CA LEU A 474 -37.92 4.05 11.60
C LEU A 474 -38.42 3.96 13.06
N PRO A 475 -38.08 2.90 13.82
CA PRO A 475 -38.45 2.78 15.23
C PRO A 475 -38.01 4.00 16.08
N PRO A 476 -38.81 4.48 17.04
CA PRO A 476 -38.42 5.60 17.91
C PRO A 476 -37.11 5.37 18.68
N ALA A 477 -36.75 4.10 18.91
CA ALA A 477 -35.53 3.69 19.59
C ALA A 477 -34.23 4.06 18.86
N ILE A 478 -34.30 4.47 17.59
CA ILE A 478 -33.14 4.90 16.81
C ILE A 478 -32.44 6.10 17.45
N HIS A 479 -33.20 7.00 18.06
CA HIS A 479 -32.65 8.16 18.76
C HIS A 479 -32.25 7.87 20.22
N LEU A 480 -32.48 6.64 20.70
CA LEU A 480 -32.33 6.24 22.11
C LEU A 480 -31.27 5.15 22.32
N GLU A 481 -30.83 4.43 21.28
CA GLU A 481 -29.62 3.62 21.37
C GLU A 481 -28.40 4.56 21.39
N GLU A 482 -28.08 5.06 22.58
CA GLU A 482 -26.72 5.45 22.90
C GLU A 482 -25.80 4.34 22.41
N SER A 483 -24.86 4.68 21.53
CA SER A 483 -23.86 3.79 20.96
C SER A 483 -23.10 3.07 22.09
N ARG A 484 -23.64 1.95 22.58
CA ARG A 484 -23.04 1.09 23.61
C ARG A 484 -21.78 0.37 23.13
N MET A 485 -21.30 0.66 21.91
CA MET A 485 -19.89 0.42 21.60
C MET A 485 -18.94 1.26 22.48
N MET A 486 -19.39 2.40 23.03
CA MET A 486 -18.60 3.25 23.95
C MET A 486 -18.90 3.06 25.44
N GLU A 487 -19.87 2.22 25.82
CA GLU A 487 -20.13 1.86 27.23
C GLU A 487 -19.43 0.57 27.67
N PHE A 488 -18.51 0.04 26.85
CA PHE A 488 -17.49 -0.85 27.36
C PHE A 488 -16.44 -0.01 28.07
N SER A 489 -16.65 0.11 29.39
CA SER A 489 -15.65 0.33 30.43
C SER A 489 -14.22 0.46 29.90
N SER A 490 -13.59 1.58 30.27
CA SER A 490 -12.18 1.97 30.15
C SER A 490 -11.12 0.91 30.55
N ASN A 491 -11.49 -0.36 30.78
CA ASN A 491 -10.63 -1.46 31.18
C ASN A 491 -10.64 -2.67 30.22
N SER A 492 -11.21 -2.60 29.00
CA SER A 492 -11.07 -3.69 28.02
C SER A 492 -9.90 -3.44 27.05
N PRO A 493 -8.78 -4.20 27.14
CA PRO A 493 -7.59 -3.98 26.30
C PRO A 493 -7.83 -4.22 24.80
N MET A 494 -8.92 -4.90 24.42
CA MET A 494 -9.27 -5.13 23.01
C MET A 494 -9.69 -3.86 22.27
N ILE A 495 -10.37 -2.92 22.93
CA ILE A 495 -10.88 -1.70 22.28
C ILE A 495 -9.76 -0.66 22.11
N LEU A 496 -8.83 -0.59 23.07
CA LEU A 496 -7.65 0.25 22.94
C LEU A 496 -6.73 -0.24 21.82
N ILE A 497 -6.64 -1.56 21.59
CA ILE A 497 -5.92 -2.14 20.45
C ILE A 497 -6.63 -1.82 19.12
N LEU A 498 -7.96 -1.76 19.09
CA LEU A 498 -8.74 -1.46 17.88
C LEU A 498 -8.72 0.02 17.49
N LEU A 499 -8.64 0.94 18.46
CA LEU A 499 -8.50 2.39 18.21
C LEU A 499 -7.07 2.78 17.77
N VAL A 500 -6.06 2.01 18.15
CA VAL A 500 -4.66 2.23 17.75
C VAL A 500 -4.34 1.61 16.38
N MET A 501 -5.25 0.80 15.82
CA MET A 501 -5.09 0.11 14.53
C MET A 501 -5.99 0.64 13.40
N ALA A 502 -6.72 1.74 13.60
CA ALA A 502 -7.58 2.37 12.60
C ALA A 502 -6.96 3.64 12.01
#